data_AF-A0A9X7RF23-F1
#
_entry.id   AF-A0A9X7RF23-F1
#
_cell.length_a   1.000
_cell.length_b   1.000
_cell.length_c   1.000
_cell.angle_alpha   90.00
_cell.angle_beta   90.00
_cell.angle_gamma   90.00
#
_symmetry.space_group_name_H-M   'P 1'
#
loop_
_entity.id
_entity.type
_entity.pdbx_description
1 polymer ?
#
loop_
_entity_poly.entity_id
_entity_poly.type
_entity_poly.pdbx_seq_one_letter_code
_entity_poly.pdbx_strand_id
1 'polypeptide(L)'
;METALQAFRPGRAWLGEPRSVPLSIAHRGASAYAFDNTLRAYEIAHELGADMWEVDVRLTVDRVPVAFHDEDLKAICGLDLKVADVTAARLQALTAESGREAPLFSQIAGLAARLGAGIYLDAKEGEAASLAIAELLAHRIERVIVGANTSDYASELIAGGCPYPVSILVGVGKDPFPIADQCGAEIVHPCWERAGQRPDRLLDEAFFARARDRGLPVVTWHEERVDVVEALVKMPILGICSDQPEMVARFARSTVTSPEIVCHRGACKVAPENTLASAKAAWAAGFDYVEIDVQETADGQLVVHHDATLDRTTSGSGAITEKTGAELALLDAGRKFDPFFEGESIPPVCAVLETALRMGGKLYVELKQADPHQTVSKVLRMMAAEDVFFWAHDVGRLRAIHDAFPQAKLMVRAEDFESLDTCLSTFRSGIVEFNATNAGPAAFDAVRAAGRKAMIAYMGNDPSEIKRLLALKPDLFNVNEPFLVARMLGKSI
;
A
#
# COMPACT_ATOMS: atom_id res chain seq x y z
N MET A 1 35.77 23.56 24.90
CA MET A 1 35.12 22.67 23.93
C MET A 1 33.64 22.94 24.01
N GLU A 2 33.23 24.03 23.37
CA GLU A 2 31.89 24.60 23.46
C GLU A 2 31.27 24.50 22.06
N THR A 3 30.95 23.29 21.65
CA THR A 3 29.98 23.05 20.58
C THR A 3 28.70 22.67 21.28
N ALA A 4 28.00 23.69 21.79
CA ALA A 4 26.60 23.54 22.16
C ALA A 4 25.87 22.98 20.94
N LEU A 5 25.35 21.76 21.06
CA LEU A 5 24.36 21.19 20.16
C LEU A 5 23.30 22.26 19.92
N GLN A 6 23.26 22.84 18.73
CA GLN A 6 22.16 23.72 18.34
C GLN A 6 20.88 22.91 18.51
N ALA A 7 19.98 23.37 19.38
CA ALA A 7 18.66 22.77 19.53
C ALA A 7 18.01 22.68 18.15
N PHE A 8 17.60 21.48 17.75
CA PHE A 8 16.94 21.26 16.46
C PHE A 8 15.71 22.15 16.39
N ARG A 9 15.59 22.92 15.30
CA ARG A 9 14.41 23.73 15.01
C ARG A 9 13.86 23.26 13.66
N PRO A 10 12.65 22.69 13.62
CA PRO A 10 12.08 22.18 12.38
C PRO A 10 11.83 23.31 11.39
N GLY A 11 12.13 23.06 10.11
CA GLY A 11 11.83 23.97 9.03
C GLY A 11 10.34 23.95 8.66
N ARG A 12 9.86 25.04 8.06
CA ARG A 12 8.48 25.18 7.56
C ARG A 12 8.37 25.31 6.04
N ALA A 13 9.51 25.30 5.34
CA ALA A 13 9.56 25.51 3.89
C ALA A 13 8.72 24.49 3.12
N TRP A 14 8.72 23.24 3.57
CA TRP A 14 8.01 22.12 2.95
C TRP A 14 6.48 22.29 2.87
N LEU A 15 5.88 23.19 3.65
CA LEU A 15 4.44 23.50 3.58
C LEU A 15 4.06 24.25 2.29
N GLY A 16 4.99 25.02 1.73
CA GLY A 16 4.80 25.84 0.53
C GLY A 16 5.53 25.32 -0.71
N GLU A 17 6.23 24.19 -0.60
CA GLU A 17 6.94 23.58 -1.72
C GLU A 17 5.92 23.10 -2.78
N PRO A 18 6.10 23.47 -4.07
CA PRO A 18 5.24 22.97 -5.14
C PRO A 18 5.33 21.44 -5.24
N ARG A 19 4.19 20.77 -5.41
CA ARG A 19 4.10 19.31 -5.57
C ARG A 19 3.21 18.93 -6.74
N SER A 20 3.54 17.79 -7.38
CA SER A 20 2.71 17.16 -8.41
C SER A 20 1.48 16.48 -7.81
N VAL A 21 1.62 15.94 -6.59
CA VAL A 21 0.56 15.27 -5.83
C VAL A 21 0.57 15.71 -4.36
N PRO A 22 -0.59 15.66 -3.67
CA PRO A 22 -0.66 15.85 -2.22
C PRO A 22 0.18 14.82 -1.47
N LEU A 23 0.60 15.14 -0.24
CA LEU A 23 1.21 14.17 0.66
C LEU A 23 0.25 13.01 0.92
N SER A 24 0.77 11.79 0.84
CA SER A 24 0.10 10.62 1.38
C SER A 24 0.33 10.55 2.88
N ILE A 25 -0.75 10.72 3.66
CA ILE A 25 -0.74 10.63 5.11
C ILE A 25 -1.43 9.32 5.51
N ALA A 26 -0.67 8.35 5.99
CA ALA A 26 -1.21 7.05 6.40
C ALA A 26 -1.93 7.19 7.75
N HIS A 27 -3.25 7.01 7.74
CA HIS A 27 -4.12 7.20 8.90
C HIS A 27 -3.94 6.08 9.93
N ARG A 28 -3.35 6.41 11.08
CA ARG A 28 -2.90 5.46 12.11
C ARG A 28 -1.93 4.40 11.57
N GLY A 29 -1.17 4.77 10.55
CA GLY A 29 -0.44 3.86 9.68
C GLY A 29 -1.30 3.39 8.51
N ALA A 30 -0.97 2.26 7.89
CA ALA A 30 -1.77 1.69 6.81
C ALA A 30 -2.86 0.76 7.40
N SER A 31 -3.85 1.35 8.07
CA SER A 31 -4.80 0.63 8.92
C SER A 31 -5.74 -0.32 8.15
N ALA A 32 -5.75 -0.24 6.82
CA ALA A 32 -6.39 -1.23 5.95
C ALA A 32 -5.59 -2.54 5.80
N TYR A 33 -4.35 -2.60 6.29
CA TYR A 33 -3.42 -3.73 6.09
C TYR A 33 -2.75 -4.24 7.38
N ALA A 34 -2.88 -3.51 8.48
CA ALA A 34 -2.45 -3.94 9.81
C ALA A 34 -3.27 -3.21 10.88
N PHE A 35 -3.25 -3.73 12.10
CA PHE A 35 -3.95 -3.08 13.22
C PHE A 35 -3.42 -1.66 13.44
N ASP A 36 -4.35 -0.73 13.66
CA ASP A 36 -4.08 0.69 13.76
C ASP A 36 -3.10 1.00 14.89
N ASN A 37 -2.32 2.07 14.71
CA ASN A 37 -1.34 2.56 15.67
C ASN A 37 -0.25 1.55 16.08
N THR A 38 -0.04 0.46 15.34
CA THR A 38 1.06 -0.49 15.57
C THR A 38 2.31 -0.14 14.75
N LEU A 39 3.50 -0.58 15.21
CA LEU A 39 4.73 -0.44 14.41
C LEU A 39 4.59 -1.09 13.02
N ARG A 40 3.90 -2.22 12.93
CA ARG A 40 3.66 -2.91 11.66
C ARG A 40 2.84 -2.05 10.69
N ALA A 41 1.81 -1.35 11.16
CA ALA A 41 1.02 -0.45 10.30
C ALA A 41 1.87 0.69 9.71
N TYR A 42 2.84 1.22 10.47
CA TYR A 42 3.76 2.26 9.98
C TYR A 42 4.82 1.71 9.03
N GLU A 43 5.32 0.50 9.24
CA GLU A 43 6.21 -0.19 8.29
C GLU A 43 5.51 -0.44 6.95
N ILE A 44 4.28 -0.93 6.97
CA ILE A 44 3.47 -1.11 5.76
C ILE A 44 3.19 0.25 5.10
N ALA A 45 2.86 1.29 5.86
CA ALA A 45 2.67 2.63 5.31
C ALA A 45 3.90 3.12 4.54
N HIS A 46 5.10 2.90 5.07
CA HIS A 46 6.34 3.20 4.36
C HIS A 46 6.51 2.35 3.09
N GLU A 47 6.25 1.04 3.17
CA GLU A 47 6.31 0.14 2.02
C GLU A 47 5.37 0.63 0.91
N LEU A 48 4.18 1.10 1.26
CA LEU A 48 3.16 1.64 0.35
C LEU A 48 3.45 3.06 -0.15
N GLY A 49 4.51 3.71 0.35
CA GLY A 49 4.96 5.01 -0.13
C GLY A 49 4.34 6.21 0.59
N ALA A 50 3.79 6.04 1.79
CA ALA A 50 3.30 7.15 2.59
C ALA A 50 4.43 8.15 2.93
N ASP A 51 4.14 9.44 2.78
CA ASP A 51 5.07 10.52 3.12
C ASP A 51 5.07 10.85 4.61
N MET A 52 3.88 10.71 5.23
CA MET A 52 3.65 10.99 6.64
C MET A 52 2.75 9.92 7.26
N TRP A 53 2.84 9.78 8.58
CA TRP A 53 1.96 8.91 9.35
C TRP A 53 1.15 9.73 10.35
N GLU A 54 -0.16 9.57 10.33
CA GLU A 54 -0.99 10.05 11.41
C GLU A 54 -0.90 9.09 12.60
N VAL A 55 -0.75 9.64 13.80
CA VAL A 55 -0.50 8.89 15.03
C VAL A 55 -1.37 9.44 16.15
N ASP A 56 -2.25 8.60 16.70
CA ASP A 56 -3.03 8.92 17.88
C ASP A 56 -2.16 8.78 19.13
N VAL A 57 -2.03 9.83 19.94
CA VAL A 57 -1.21 9.79 21.15
C VAL A 57 -2.02 10.02 22.41
N ARG A 58 -1.81 9.15 23.39
CA ARG A 58 -2.34 9.23 24.76
C ARG A 58 -1.24 9.07 25.80
N LEU A 59 -1.54 9.47 27.03
CA LEU A 59 -0.66 9.24 28.18
C LEU A 59 -1.13 8.09 29.06
N THR A 60 -0.16 7.29 29.46
CA THR A 60 -0.29 6.29 30.53
C THR A 60 -0.14 6.93 31.91
N VAL A 61 -0.44 6.19 32.97
CA VAL A 61 -0.37 6.69 34.36
C VAL A 61 1.03 7.16 34.76
N ASP A 62 2.07 6.56 34.17
CA ASP A 62 3.48 6.90 34.33
C ASP A 62 3.94 8.02 33.38
N ARG A 63 2.99 8.73 32.74
CA ARG A 63 3.21 9.88 31.84
C ARG A 63 4.07 9.55 30.63
N VAL A 64 3.94 8.33 30.10
CA VAL A 64 4.65 7.90 28.89
C VAL A 64 3.69 8.04 27.68
N PRO A 65 4.10 8.75 26.61
CA PRO A 65 3.32 8.80 25.38
C PRO A 65 3.30 7.45 24.66
N VAL A 66 2.10 6.97 24.37
CA VAL A 66 1.84 5.71 23.66
C VAL A 66 0.96 5.98 22.45
N ALA A 67 1.13 5.19 21.38
CA ALA A 67 0.25 5.26 20.23
C ALA A 67 -1.00 4.42 20.46
N PHE A 68 -2.13 5.07 20.68
CA PHE A 68 -3.38 4.42 21.04
C PHE A 68 -4.58 5.34 20.85
N HIS A 69 -5.59 4.89 20.10
CA HIS A 69 -6.75 5.71 19.78
C HIS A 69 -7.79 5.78 20.91
N ASP A 70 -8.19 4.65 21.47
CA ASP A 70 -9.32 4.57 22.40
C ASP A 70 -8.94 5.03 23.81
N GLU A 71 -9.90 5.53 24.59
CA GLU A 71 -9.61 5.94 25.99
C GLU A 71 -9.37 4.73 26.91
N ASP A 72 -9.87 3.56 26.50
CA ASP A 72 -9.90 2.35 27.29
C ASP A 72 -9.47 1.11 26.47
N LEU A 73 -9.20 0.03 27.19
CA LEU A 73 -8.72 -1.24 26.63
C LEU A 73 -9.89 -2.20 26.32
N LYS A 74 -11.14 -1.73 26.31
CA LYS A 74 -12.30 -2.61 26.20
C LYS A 74 -12.42 -3.22 24.81
N ALA A 75 -12.22 -2.42 23.78
CA ALA A 75 -12.32 -2.87 22.39
C ALA A 75 -11.22 -3.89 22.03
N ILE A 76 -9.99 -3.65 22.50
CA ILE A 76 -8.82 -4.45 22.11
C ILE A 76 -8.61 -5.64 23.05
N CYS A 77 -8.69 -5.42 24.37
CA CYS A 77 -8.36 -6.43 25.37
C CYS A 77 -9.59 -7.01 26.09
N GLY A 78 -10.79 -6.46 25.87
CA GLY A 78 -11.98 -6.84 26.64
C GLY A 78 -11.95 -6.40 28.11
N LEU A 79 -11.06 -5.45 28.45
CA LEU A 79 -10.84 -4.98 29.82
C LEU A 79 -11.40 -3.57 30.03
N ASP A 80 -12.16 -3.39 31.11
CA ASP A 80 -12.65 -2.08 31.54
C ASP A 80 -11.56 -1.31 32.30
N LEU A 81 -10.50 -0.94 31.59
CA LEU A 81 -9.35 -0.19 32.09
C LEU A 81 -9.08 0.98 31.16
N LYS A 82 -8.83 2.17 31.72
CA LYS A 82 -8.41 3.32 30.93
C LYS A 82 -6.91 3.28 30.66
N VAL A 83 -6.48 3.83 29.54
CA VAL A 83 -5.05 4.02 29.23
C VAL A 83 -4.36 4.84 30.32
N ALA A 84 -5.02 5.88 30.81
CA ALA A 84 -4.52 6.76 31.87
C ALA A 84 -4.37 6.09 33.25
N ASP A 85 -4.92 4.88 33.43
CA ASP A 85 -4.89 4.14 34.71
C ASP A 85 -3.84 3.01 34.71
N VAL A 86 -3.14 2.78 33.60
CA VAL A 86 -2.14 1.71 33.45
C VAL A 86 -0.78 2.28 33.07
N THR A 87 0.31 1.59 33.44
CA THR A 87 1.66 1.95 32.99
C THR A 87 1.87 1.54 31.54
N ALA A 88 2.80 2.18 30.83
CA ALA A 88 3.11 1.82 29.45
C ALA A 88 3.54 0.35 29.29
N ALA A 89 4.38 -0.15 30.19
CA ALA A 89 4.80 -1.56 30.19
C ALA A 89 3.60 -2.52 30.37
N ARG A 90 2.61 -2.14 31.19
CA ARG A 90 1.40 -2.95 31.39
C ARG A 90 0.49 -2.89 30.18
N LEU A 91 0.31 -1.71 29.58
CA LEU A 91 -0.45 -1.53 28.34
C LEU A 91 0.12 -2.38 27.20
N GLN A 92 1.44 -2.32 26.99
CA GLN A 92 2.14 -3.13 26.00
C GLN A 92 1.90 -4.62 26.20
N ALA A 93 2.06 -5.12 27.44
CA ALA A 93 1.81 -6.53 27.74
C ALA A 93 0.36 -6.96 27.43
N LEU A 94 -0.64 -6.17 27.86
CA LEU A 94 -2.06 -6.48 27.64
C LEU A 94 -2.44 -6.46 26.16
N THR A 95 -1.91 -5.50 25.41
CA THR A 95 -2.21 -5.33 23.99
C THR A 95 -1.45 -6.34 23.12
N ALA A 96 -0.23 -6.73 23.51
CA ALA A 96 0.53 -7.80 22.88
C ALA A 96 -0.16 -9.17 22.99
N GLU A 97 -0.80 -9.48 24.14
CA GLU A 97 -1.61 -10.70 24.30
C GLU A 97 -2.78 -10.76 23.30
N SER A 98 -3.25 -9.59 22.83
CA SER A 98 -4.31 -9.45 21.83
C SER A 98 -3.76 -9.38 20.39
N GLY A 99 -2.45 -9.50 20.20
CA GLY A 99 -1.78 -9.36 18.90
C GLY A 99 -1.74 -7.93 18.35
N ARG A 100 -1.99 -6.92 19.21
CA ARG A 100 -2.12 -5.51 18.83
C ARG A 100 -1.27 -4.61 19.72
N GLU A 101 -0.03 -5.00 19.97
CA GLU A 101 0.87 -4.30 20.89
C GLU A 101 0.90 -2.79 20.61
N ALA A 102 0.52 -1.99 21.62
CA ALA A 102 0.55 -0.54 21.56
C ALA A 102 1.98 -0.03 21.76
N PRO A 103 2.65 0.53 20.74
CA PRO A 103 4.03 0.98 20.88
C PRO A 103 4.13 2.28 21.67
N LEU A 104 5.30 2.53 22.24
CA LEU A 104 5.68 3.84 22.73
C LEU A 104 5.79 4.80 21.54
N PHE A 105 5.37 6.04 21.72
CA PHE A 105 5.48 7.04 20.65
C PHE A 105 6.95 7.28 20.23
N SER A 106 7.90 7.18 21.17
CA SER A 106 9.33 7.27 20.87
C SER A 106 9.83 6.18 19.92
N GLN A 107 9.23 4.98 19.94
CA GLN A 107 9.55 3.92 18.98
C GLN A 107 9.09 4.31 17.57
N ILE A 108 7.91 4.93 17.44
CA ILE A 108 7.40 5.44 16.16
C ILE A 108 8.25 6.61 15.66
N ALA A 109 8.60 7.57 16.51
CA ALA A 109 9.49 8.67 16.16
C ALA A 109 10.87 8.16 15.69
N GLY A 110 11.43 7.14 16.37
CA GLY A 110 12.65 6.47 15.95
C GLY A 110 12.52 5.77 14.59
N LEU A 111 11.40 5.09 14.33
CA LEU A 111 11.10 4.46 13.04
C LEU A 111 10.98 5.52 11.93
N ALA A 112 10.23 6.60 12.17
CA ALA A 112 10.03 7.70 11.24
C ALA A 112 11.36 8.38 10.88
N ALA A 113 12.24 8.62 11.86
CA ALA A 113 13.57 9.18 11.62
C ALA A 113 14.42 8.29 10.72
N ARG A 114 14.39 6.96 10.95
CA ARG A 114 15.16 6.00 10.13
C ARG A 114 14.64 5.89 8.69
N LEU A 115 13.33 5.95 8.51
CA LEU A 115 12.67 5.77 7.22
C LEU A 115 12.42 7.09 6.47
N GLY A 116 12.68 8.23 7.13
CA GLY A 116 12.45 9.56 6.56
C GLY A 116 10.98 9.95 6.45
N ALA A 117 10.09 9.38 7.27
CA ALA A 117 8.67 9.72 7.27
C ALA A 117 8.39 10.97 8.10
N GLY A 118 7.37 11.74 7.71
CA GLY A 118 6.80 12.79 8.57
C GLY A 118 5.74 12.25 9.53
N ILE A 119 5.29 13.07 10.48
CA ILE A 119 4.27 12.71 11.47
C ILE A 119 3.13 13.72 11.47
N TYR A 120 1.89 13.25 11.35
CA TYR A 120 0.71 14.01 11.71
C TYR A 120 0.30 13.59 13.12
N LEU A 121 0.64 14.40 14.12
CA LEU A 121 0.38 14.09 15.52
C LEU A 121 -1.06 14.43 15.90
N ASP A 122 -1.89 13.42 16.19
CA ASP A 122 -3.21 13.59 16.79
C ASP A 122 -3.13 13.23 18.30
N ALA A 123 -2.69 14.20 19.09
CA ALA A 123 -2.62 14.04 20.53
C ALA A 123 -3.97 14.37 21.17
N LYS A 124 -4.53 13.42 21.94
CA LYS A 124 -5.86 13.53 22.55
C LYS A 124 -5.91 14.48 23.76
N GLU A 125 -4.76 14.77 24.37
CA GLU A 125 -4.61 15.71 25.49
C GLU A 125 -3.39 16.64 25.28
N GLY A 126 -3.42 17.85 25.85
CA GLY A 126 -2.33 18.83 25.66
C GLY A 126 -0.99 18.47 26.31
N GLU A 127 -1.01 17.72 27.41
CA GLU A 127 0.23 17.17 27.99
C GLU A 127 0.81 16.07 27.09
N ALA A 128 -0.04 15.23 26.49
CA ALA A 128 0.37 14.20 25.55
C ALA A 128 1.07 14.81 24.33
N ALA A 129 0.49 15.88 23.76
CA ALA A 129 1.12 16.64 22.68
C ALA A 129 2.51 17.17 23.07
N SER A 130 2.63 17.77 24.24
CA SER A 130 3.89 18.38 24.69
C SER A 130 5.01 17.34 24.81
N LEU A 131 4.71 16.18 25.38
CA LEU A 131 5.67 15.08 25.52
C LEU A 131 5.99 14.42 24.17
N ALA A 132 5.00 14.21 23.31
CA ALA A 132 5.22 13.70 21.95
C ALA A 132 6.07 14.66 21.10
N ILE A 133 5.83 15.97 21.16
CA ILE A 133 6.64 16.98 20.48
C ILE A 133 8.10 16.91 20.95
N ALA A 134 8.35 16.71 22.24
CA ALA A 134 9.71 16.55 22.76
C ALA A 134 10.43 15.34 22.13
N GLU A 135 9.74 14.21 21.97
CA GLU A 135 10.26 13.03 21.26
C GLU A 135 10.56 13.34 19.78
N LEU A 136 9.65 14.02 19.07
CA LEU A 136 9.86 14.40 17.68
C LEU A 136 11.08 15.30 17.49
N LEU A 137 11.31 16.26 18.41
CA LEU A 137 12.49 17.12 18.41
C LEU A 137 13.77 16.34 18.71
N ALA A 138 13.72 15.41 19.68
CA ALA A 138 14.86 14.57 20.03
C ALA A 138 15.28 13.65 18.86
N HIS A 139 14.30 13.15 18.11
CA HIS A 139 14.49 12.36 16.90
C HIS A 139 14.72 13.21 15.63
N ARG A 140 14.69 14.54 15.75
CA ARG A 140 14.93 15.51 14.67
C ARG A 140 13.98 15.33 13.47
N ILE A 141 12.72 15.00 13.74
CA ILE A 141 11.69 14.86 12.70
C ILE A 141 11.34 16.25 12.16
N GLU A 142 11.56 16.47 10.87
CA GLU A 142 11.37 17.77 10.23
C GLU A 142 9.92 18.02 9.79
N ARG A 143 9.31 17.04 9.13
CA ARG A 143 7.94 17.12 8.64
C ARG A 143 6.97 16.67 9.72
N VAL A 144 6.41 17.61 10.46
CA VAL A 144 5.37 17.32 11.46
C VAL A 144 4.21 18.29 11.31
N ILE A 145 2.99 17.79 11.47
CA ILE A 145 1.77 18.59 11.68
C ILE A 145 1.21 18.19 13.05
N VAL A 146 0.81 19.16 13.87
CA VAL A 146 0.14 18.89 15.15
C VAL A 146 -1.35 19.18 14.99
N GLY A 147 -2.18 18.14 15.05
CA GLY A 147 -3.62 18.23 14.93
C GLY A 147 -4.28 18.67 16.24
N ALA A 148 -5.25 19.57 16.14
CA ALA A 148 -6.14 19.97 17.23
C ALA A 148 -7.60 19.88 16.78
N ASN A 149 -8.48 19.35 17.62
CA ASN A 149 -9.91 19.15 17.32
C ASN A 149 -10.82 20.26 17.89
N THR A 150 -10.26 21.21 18.64
CA THR A 150 -10.97 22.38 19.17
C THR A 150 -10.13 23.64 19.01
N SER A 151 -10.81 24.79 18.90
CA SER A 151 -10.17 26.11 18.81
C SER A 151 -9.31 26.40 20.04
N ASP A 152 -9.83 26.11 21.24
CA ASP A 152 -9.13 26.39 22.50
C ASP A 152 -7.84 25.58 22.60
N TYR A 153 -7.89 24.29 22.26
CA TYR A 153 -6.71 23.43 22.25
C TYR A 153 -5.65 23.89 21.24
N ALA A 154 -6.08 24.29 20.03
CA ALA A 154 -5.16 24.85 19.04
C ALA A 154 -4.48 26.13 19.56
N SER A 155 -5.25 27.04 20.17
CA SER A 155 -4.70 28.26 20.77
C SER A 155 -3.73 27.98 21.91
N GLU A 156 -4.01 26.98 22.76
CA GLU A 156 -3.11 26.56 23.84
C GLU A 156 -1.77 26.03 23.30
N LEU A 157 -1.79 25.18 22.27
CA LEU A 157 -0.57 24.69 21.61
C LEU A 157 0.26 25.84 21.03
N ILE A 158 -0.39 26.77 20.34
CA ILE A 158 0.27 27.92 19.70
C ILE A 158 0.85 28.87 20.77
N ALA A 159 0.05 29.24 21.78
CA ALA A 159 0.48 30.10 22.87
C ALA A 159 1.59 29.46 23.72
N GLY A 160 1.59 28.12 23.83
CA GLY A 160 2.66 27.33 24.44
C GLY A 160 3.96 27.26 23.63
N GLY A 161 3.98 27.84 22.42
CA GLY A 161 5.18 27.90 21.58
C GLY A 161 5.45 26.60 20.82
N CYS A 162 4.40 25.91 20.36
CA CYS A 162 4.54 24.72 19.51
C CYS A 162 5.52 24.99 18.34
N PRO A 163 6.60 24.19 18.20
CA PRO A 163 7.61 24.44 17.17
C PRO A 163 7.15 24.04 15.76
N TYR A 164 6.10 23.21 15.68
CA TYR A 164 5.55 22.65 14.44
C TYR A 164 4.26 23.39 14.03
N PRO A 165 3.86 23.34 12.75
CA PRO A 165 2.58 23.88 12.31
C PRO A 165 1.41 23.17 12.99
N VAL A 166 0.46 23.96 13.50
CA VAL A 166 -0.77 23.47 14.13
C VAL A 166 -1.90 23.47 13.11
N SER A 167 -2.56 22.32 12.97
CA SER A 167 -3.71 22.09 12.10
C SER A 167 -4.99 22.05 12.92
N ILE A 168 -6.04 22.73 12.46
CA ILE A 168 -7.38 22.66 13.08
C ILE A 168 -8.29 21.69 12.32
N LEU A 169 -8.75 20.65 13.01
CA LEU A 169 -9.69 19.66 12.50
C LEU A 169 -11.13 20.17 12.67
N VAL A 170 -11.88 20.22 11.59
CA VAL A 170 -13.19 20.87 11.55
C VAL A 170 -14.24 19.95 10.92
N GLY A 171 -15.15 19.46 11.75
CA GLY A 171 -16.22 18.56 11.32
C GLY A 171 -17.26 19.18 10.38
N VAL A 172 -18.11 18.32 9.83
CA VAL A 172 -19.18 18.67 8.88
C VAL A 172 -20.08 19.80 9.41
N GLY A 173 -20.43 20.72 8.51
CA GLY A 173 -21.37 21.81 8.79
C GLY A 173 -20.74 23.04 9.47
N LYS A 174 -19.43 23.02 9.74
CA LYS A 174 -18.68 24.18 10.23
C LYS A 174 -17.75 24.70 9.14
N ASP A 175 -17.59 26.02 9.11
CA ASP A 175 -16.62 26.69 8.25
C ASP A 175 -15.24 26.70 8.93
N PRO A 176 -14.20 26.10 8.33
CA PRO A 176 -12.89 26.00 8.97
C PRO A 176 -12.15 27.33 9.06
N PHE A 177 -12.43 28.29 8.18
CA PHE A 177 -11.62 29.50 8.09
C PHE A 177 -11.83 30.46 9.27
N PRO A 178 -13.06 30.78 9.72
CA PRO A 178 -13.25 31.59 10.92
C PRO A 178 -12.67 30.94 12.18
N ILE A 179 -12.67 29.59 12.25
CA ILE A 179 -12.10 28.85 13.38
C ILE A 179 -10.58 28.96 13.35
N ALA A 180 -9.95 28.77 12.18
CA ALA A 180 -8.51 28.97 12.01
C ALA A 180 -8.09 30.41 12.33
N ASP A 181 -8.84 31.40 11.84
CA ASP A 181 -8.61 32.83 12.12
C ASP A 181 -8.70 33.10 13.64
N GLN A 182 -9.62 32.43 14.36
CA GLN A 182 -9.80 32.57 15.80
C GLN A 182 -8.63 31.95 16.60
N CYS A 183 -8.20 30.73 16.25
CA CYS A 183 -7.21 30.02 17.04
C CYS A 183 -5.76 30.28 16.64
N GLY A 184 -5.54 30.82 15.43
CA GLY A 184 -4.22 31.03 14.84
C GLY A 184 -3.64 29.79 14.16
N ALA A 185 -4.47 28.78 13.85
CA ALA A 185 -4.02 27.58 13.16
C ALA A 185 -3.40 27.91 11.80
N GLU A 186 -2.39 27.15 11.43
CA GLU A 186 -1.60 27.36 10.21
C GLU A 186 -2.04 26.46 9.06
N ILE A 187 -2.84 25.43 9.36
CA ILE A 187 -3.38 24.45 8.42
C ILE A 187 -4.86 24.24 8.75
N VAL A 188 -5.70 24.13 7.72
CA VAL A 188 -7.10 23.71 7.88
C VAL A 188 -7.26 22.24 7.50
N HIS A 189 -7.94 21.48 8.35
CA HIS A 189 -8.28 20.08 8.11
C HIS A 189 -9.81 19.90 8.20
N PRO A 190 -10.56 20.09 7.11
CA PRO A 190 -11.97 19.70 7.08
C PRO A 190 -12.12 18.19 7.25
N CYS A 191 -12.81 17.74 8.31
CA CYS A 191 -13.13 16.33 8.54
C CYS A 191 -14.53 16.04 7.99
N TRP A 192 -14.63 15.95 6.65
CA TRP A 192 -15.89 15.95 5.91
C TRP A 192 -16.18 14.63 5.18
N GLU A 193 -15.52 13.54 5.57
CA GLU A 193 -15.68 12.20 4.97
C GLU A 193 -17.14 11.75 4.89
N ARG A 194 -17.94 12.16 5.89
CA ARG A 194 -19.37 11.83 6.04
C ARG A 194 -20.32 12.90 5.48
N ALA A 195 -19.84 13.94 4.81
CA ALA A 195 -20.69 15.01 4.28
C ALA A 195 -21.57 14.56 3.10
N GLY A 196 -21.32 13.37 2.55
CA GLY A 196 -22.14 12.75 1.51
C GLY A 196 -21.35 11.72 0.70
N GLN A 197 -21.89 11.33 -0.45
CA GLN A 197 -21.21 10.40 -1.39
C GLN A 197 -20.02 11.04 -2.10
N ARG A 198 -20.04 12.37 -2.28
CA ARG A 198 -19.02 13.17 -2.98
C ARG A 198 -18.60 14.39 -2.16
N PRO A 199 -17.95 14.19 -1.00
CA PRO A 199 -17.53 15.29 -0.12
C PRO A 199 -16.44 16.17 -0.76
N ASP A 200 -15.67 15.63 -1.70
CA ASP A 200 -14.70 16.36 -2.53
C ASP A 200 -15.33 17.58 -3.23
N ARG A 201 -16.62 17.53 -3.56
CA ARG A 201 -17.32 18.65 -4.22
C ARG A 201 -17.52 19.88 -3.33
N LEU A 202 -17.31 19.74 -2.02
CA LEU A 202 -17.32 20.87 -1.08
C LEU A 202 -16.01 21.66 -1.11
N LEU A 203 -14.94 21.07 -1.66
CA LEU A 203 -13.65 21.71 -1.87
C LEU A 203 -13.62 22.34 -3.26
N ASP A 204 -14.48 23.33 -3.48
CA ASP A 204 -14.57 24.04 -4.76
C ASP A 204 -13.55 25.19 -4.88
N GLU A 205 -13.57 25.89 -6.02
CA GLU A 205 -12.66 27.02 -6.25
C GLU A 205 -12.87 28.16 -5.24
N ALA A 206 -14.09 28.35 -4.72
CA ALA A 206 -14.36 29.37 -3.71
C ALA A 206 -13.73 28.98 -2.35
N PHE A 207 -13.78 27.70 -1.98
CA PHE A 207 -13.07 27.17 -0.82
C PHE A 207 -11.55 27.40 -0.95
N PHE A 208 -10.95 27.00 -2.08
CA PHE A 208 -9.51 27.15 -2.27
C PHE A 208 -9.06 28.60 -2.44
N ALA A 209 -9.88 29.48 -3.01
CA ALA A 209 -9.60 30.92 -3.01
C ALA A 209 -9.47 31.47 -1.59
N ARG A 210 -10.39 31.10 -0.69
CA ARG A 210 -10.34 31.52 0.72
C ARG A 210 -9.12 30.97 1.46
N ALA A 211 -8.71 29.75 1.16
CA ALA A 211 -7.49 29.13 1.71
C ALA A 211 -6.24 29.89 1.24
N ARG A 212 -6.14 30.18 -0.07
CA ARG A 212 -5.02 30.94 -0.65
C ARG A 212 -4.93 32.35 -0.10
N ASP A 213 -6.05 33.06 0.04
CA ASP A 213 -6.09 34.43 0.58
C ASP A 213 -5.56 34.51 2.02
N ARG A 214 -5.69 33.41 2.77
CA ARG A 214 -5.17 33.27 4.15
C ARG A 214 -3.79 32.63 4.24
N GLY A 215 -3.27 32.10 3.13
CA GLY A 215 -2.05 31.29 3.13
C GLY A 215 -2.18 30.00 3.95
N LEU A 216 -3.39 29.42 4.06
CA LEU A 216 -3.65 28.20 4.82
C LEU A 216 -3.60 26.98 3.90
N PRO A 217 -2.60 26.09 4.04
CA PRO A 217 -2.62 24.79 3.38
C PRO A 217 -3.79 23.95 3.88
N VAL A 218 -4.24 23.01 3.03
CA VAL A 218 -5.39 22.15 3.30
C VAL A 218 -4.92 20.71 3.46
N VAL A 219 -5.25 20.08 4.58
CA VAL A 219 -5.17 18.63 4.75
C VAL A 219 -6.59 18.06 4.76
N THR A 220 -6.82 16.87 4.24
CA THR A 220 -8.17 16.27 4.18
C THR A 220 -8.27 15.00 5.02
N TRP A 221 -9.52 14.63 5.32
CA TRP A 221 -9.93 13.45 6.06
C TRP A 221 -9.39 12.14 5.47
N HIS A 222 -9.58 11.03 6.20
CA HIS A 222 -9.26 9.69 5.69
C HIS A 222 -10.28 9.24 4.62
N GLU A 223 -9.84 9.03 3.38
CA GLU A 223 -10.73 8.72 2.25
C GLU A 223 -10.34 7.44 1.51
N GLU A 224 -11.30 6.54 1.34
CA GLU A 224 -11.09 5.21 0.75
C GLU A 224 -11.90 4.98 -0.53
N ARG A 225 -12.76 5.92 -0.91
CA ARG A 225 -13.50 5.85 -2.17
C ARG A 225 -12.60 6.27 -3.31
N VAL A 226 -12.30 5.31 -4.20
CA VAL A 226 -11.42 5.51 -5.36
C VAL A 226 -11.78 6.76 -6.17
N ASP A 227 -13.05 6.98 -6.50
CA ASP A 227 -13.46 8.13 -7.33
C ASP A 227 -13.34 9.49 -6.61
N VAL A 228 -13.38 9.49 -5.27
CA VAL A 228 -13.17 10.67 -4.43
C VAL A 228 -11.68 10.97 -4.33
N VAL A 229 -10.84 9.96 -4.01
CA VAL A 229 -9.37 10.12 -3.98
C VAL A 229 -8.86 10.61 -5.33
N GLU A 230 -9.33 10.04 -6.45
CA GLU A 230 -8.95 10.48 -7.80
C GLU A 230 -9.33 11.93 -8.14
N ALA A 231 -10.30 12.51 -7.45
CA ALA A 231 -10.62 13.93 -7.53
C ALA A 231 -9.70 14.76 -6.62
N LEU A 232 -9.53 14.34 -5.36
CA LEU A 232 -8.72 15.04 -4.35
C LEU A 232 -7.26 15.18 -4.77
N VAL A 233 -6.63 14.13 -5.34
CA VAL A 233 -5.21 14.18 -5.76
C VAL A 233 -4.93 15.23 -6.84
N LYS A 234 -5.96 15.77 -7.50
CA LYS A 234 -5.83 16.81 -8.55
C LYS A 234 -6.10 18.22 -8.01
N MET A 235 -6.48 18.35 -6.74
CA MET A 235 -6.80 19.62 -6.09
C MET A 235 -5.56 20.19 -5.39
N PRO A 236 -5.52 21.51 -5.11
CA PRO A 236 -4.39 22.15 -4.40
C PRO A 236 -4.43 21.84 -2.89
N ILE A 237 -4.32 20.56 -2.56
CA ILE A 237 -4.33 19.99 -1.20
C ILE A 237 -2.89 19.68 -0.80
N LEU A 238 -2.52 20.02 0.44
CA LEU A 238 -1.20 19.72 1.00
C LEU A 238 -1.03 18.22 1.27
N GLY A 239 -2.05 17.58 1.85
CA GLY A 239 -2.04 16.16 2.17
C GLY A 239 -3.42 15.55 2.31
N ILE A 240 -3.52 14.26 2.03
CA ILE A 240 -4.74 13.46 2.12
C ILE A 240 -4.47 12.32 3.09
N CYS A 241 -5.31 12.19 4.12
CA CYS A 241 -5.28 11.03 4.99
C CYS A 241 -5.92 9.82 4.28
N SER A 242 -5.41 8.62 4.53
CA SER A 242 -6.04 7.37 4.06
C SER A 242 -5.54 6.18 4.85
N ASP A 243 -6.43 5.19 5.04
CA ASP A 243 -6.10 3.86 5.54
C ASP A 243 -5.36 3.02 4.49
N GLN A 244 -5.49 3.39 3.20
CA GLN A 244 -4.81 2.84 2.01
C GLN A 244 -3.90 3.91 1.36
N PRO A 245 -2.75 4.25 1.98
CA PRO A 245 -1.91 5.37 1.56
C PRO A 245 -1.41 5.30 0.11
N GLU A 246 -1.34 4.11 -0.49
CA GLU A 246 -0.96 3.90 -1.88
C GLU A 246 -1.97 4.47 -2.89
N MET A 247 -3.23 4.66 -2.49
CA MET A 247 -4.25 5.34 -3.30
C MET A 247 -3.92 6.82 -3.52
N VAL A 248 -3.20 7.43 -2.57
CA VAL A 248 -2.73 8.82 -2.64
C VAL A 248 -1.32 8.89 -3.22
N ALA A 249 -0.40 8.08 -2.68
CA ALA A 249 1.02 8.10 -3.07
C ALA A 249 1.26 7.70 -4.53
N ARG A 250 0.33 6.92 -5.11
CA ARG A 250 0.31 6.31 -6.46
C ARG A 250 1.64 6.30 -7.20
N PHE A 251 2.14 5.10 -7.47
CA PHE A 251 3.31 4.94 -8.32
C PHE A 251 2.94 5.16 -9.79
N ALA A 252 3.80 5.86 -10.53
CA ALA A 252 3.57 6.17 -11.93
C ALA A 252 3.47 4.88 -12.77
N ARG A 253 2.37 4.75 -13.54
CA ARG A 253 2.26 3.75 -14.61
C ARG A 253 3.42 3.89 -15.57
N SER A 254 3.85 2.78 -16.17
CA SER A 254 5.13 2.80 -16.88
C SER A 254 5.17 3.76 -18.06
N THR A 255 6.28 4.49 -18.18
CA THR A 255 6.61 5.25 -19.39
C THR A 255 7.33 4.33 -20.38
N VAL A 256 7.42 4.75 -21.65
CA VAL A 256 8.11 3.99 -22.73
C VAL A 256 9.56 3.61 -22.35
N THR A 257 10.17 4.32 -21.40
CA THR A 257 11.56 4.12 -20.97
C THR A 257 11.72 3.28 -19.69
N SER A 258 10.65 2.72 -19.12
CA SER A 258 10.69 1.93 -17.88
C SER A 258 9.91 0.62 -18.00
N PRO A 259 10.23 -0.41 -17.19
CA PRO A 259 9.46 -1.65 -17.20
C PRO A 259 8.05 -1.46 -16.64
N GLU A 260 7.09 -2.19 -17.22
CA GLU A 260 5.81 -2.51 -16.58
C GLU A 260 6.11 -3.45 -15.39
N ILE A 261 5.72 -3.05 -14.17
CA ILE A 261 5.93 -3.88 -12.98
C ILE A 261 4.81 -4.93 -12.92
N VAL A 262 5.20 -6.18 -12.71
CA VAL A 262 4.29 -7.30 -12.45
C VAL A 262 4.43 -7.68 -10.98
N CYS A 263 3.33 -7.58 -10.23
CA CYS A 263 3.30 -7.89 -8.82
C CYS A 263 3.09 -9.39 -8.63
N HIS A 264 4.16 -10.10 -8.26
CA HIS A 264 4.14 -11.56 -8.07
C HIS A 264 3.16 -11.93 -6.95
N ARG A 265 2.09 -12.64 -7.32
CA ARG A 265 0.97 -13.04 -6.45
C ARG A 265 0.29 -11.85 -5.76
N GLY A 266 0.31 -10.68 -6.41
CA GLY A 266 -0.14 -9.40 -5.84
C GLY A 266 0.95 -8.67 -5.05
N ALA A 267 0.54 -7.76 -4.17
CA ALA A 267 1.40 -7.11 -3.19
C ALA A 267 1.75 -8.07 -2.03
N CYS A 268 2.43 -9.20 -2.32
CA CYS A 268 2.61 -10.33 -1.40
C CYS A 268 3.48 -10.06 -0.16
N LYS A 269 4.03 -8.84 -0.01
CA LYS A 269 4.71 -8.35 1.21
C LYS A 269 3.81 -7.52 2.12
N VAL A 270 2.71 -7.00 1.57
CA VAL A 270 1.72 -6.17 2.25
C VAL A 270 0.54 -7.02 2.71
N ALA A 271 0.05 -7.91 1.84
CA ALA A 271 -1.12 -8.75 2.08
C ALA A 271 -0.90 -10.19 1.57
N PRO A 272 -1.67 -11.18 2.05
CA PRO A 272 -1.43 -12.59 1.77
C PRO A 272 -1.43 -12.88 0.26
N GLU A 273 -0.44 -13.64 -0.21
CA GLU A 273 -0.30 -13.95 -1.64
C GLU A 273 -1.58 -14.52 -2.25
N ASN A 274 -1.86 -14.22 -3.52
CA ASN A 274 -2.98 -14.79 -4.27
C ASN A 274 -4.39 -14.50 -3.68
N THR A 275 -4.52 -13.47 -2.84
CA THR A 275 -5.81 -12.99 -2.30
C THR A 275 -6.30 -11.72 -3.01
N LEU A 276 -7.59 -11.38 -2.84
CA LEU A 276 -8.12 -10.11 -3.33
C LEU A 276 -7.48 -8.91 -2.61
N ALA A 277 -7.15 -9.03 -1.32
CA ALA A 277 -6.45 -7.97 -0.60
C ALA A 277 -5.11 -7.62 -1.26
N SER A 278 -4.30 -8.64 -1.57
CA SER A 278 -3.00 -8.45 -2.23
C SER A 278 -3.10 -7.91 -3.65
N ALA A 279 -4.09 -8.35 -4.42
CA ALA A 279 -4.34 -7.82 -5.76
C ALA A 279 -4.82 -6.35 -5.73
N LYS A 280 -5.75 -6.01 -4.82
CA LYS A 280 -6.27 -4.64 -4.66
C LYS A 280 -5.17 -3.67 -4.27
N ALA A 281 -4.33 -4.01 -3.29
CA ALA A 281 -3.21 -3.17 -2.88
C ALA A 281 -2.26 -2.84 -4.06
N ALA A 282 -1.96 -3.83 -4.90
CA ALA A 282 -1.12 -3.64 -6.07
C ALA A 282 -1.77 -2.68 -7.11
N TRP A 283 -3.04 -2.86 -7.44
CA TRP A 283 -3.73 -1.99 -8.41
C TRP A 283 -4.02 -0.59 -7.85
N ALA A 284 -4.34 -0.48 -6.56
CA ALA A 284 -4.53 0.80 -5.87
C ALA A 284 -3.25 1.65 -5.92
N ALA A 285 -2.10 1.01 -5.73
CA ALA A 285 -0.77 1.60 -5.88
C ALA A 285 -0.43 2.04 -7.31
N GLY A 286 -1.24 1.66 -8.30
CA GLY A 286 -1.07 2.05 -9.70
C GLY A 286 -0.28 1.05 -10.56
N PHE A 287 0.09 -0.13 -10.04
CA PHE A 287 0.78 -1.15 -10.83
C PHE A 287 -0.13 -1.73 -11.91
N ASP A 288 0.46 -2.01 -13.08
CA ASP A 288 -0.29 -2.47 -14.25
C ASP A 288 -0.73 -3.93 -14.09
N TYR A 289 0.19 -4.83 -13.74
CA TYR A 289 -0.07 -6.28 -13.70
C TYR A 289 -0.02 -6.85 -12.29
N VAL A 290 -0.99 -7.71 -11.99
CA VAL A 290 -0.91 -8.68 -10.90
C VAL A 290 -0.73 -10.06 -11.50
N GLU A 291 0.25 -10.80 -11.00
CA GLU A 291 0.41 -12.22 -11.30
C GLU A 291 -0.50 -13.04 -10.37
N ILE A 292 -1.15 -14.07 -10.94
CA ILE A 292 -2.00 -15.01 -10.21
C ILE A 292 -1.72 -16.44 -10.63
N ASP A 293 -1.74 -17.32 -9.64
CA ASP A 293 -1.58 -18.76 -9.83
C ASP A 293 -2.94 -19.47 -9.88
N VAL A 294 -3.28 -20.12 -10.99
CA VAL A 294 -4.59 -20.75 -11.17
C VAL A 294 -4.54 -22.26 -10.98
N GLN A 295 -5.40 -22.73 -10.07
CA GLN A 295 -5.67 -24.14 -9.77
C GLN A 295 -7.12 -24.50 -10.10
N GLU A 296 -7.38 -25.80 -10.25
CA GLU A 296 -8.71 -26.34 -10.50
C GLU A 296 -9.14 -27.25 -9.35
N THR A 297 -10.39 -27.05 -8.89
CA THR A 297 -11.00 -27.78 -7.79
C THR A 297 -11.58 -29.12 -8.23
N ALA A 298 -11.97 -29.98 -7.29
CA ALA A 298 -12.60 -31.27 -7.57
C ALA A 298 -13.89 -31.18 -8.42
N ASP A 299 -14.61 -30.06 -8.32
CA ASP A 299 -15.82 -29.76 -9.09
C ASP A 299 -15.54 -28.89 -10.34
N GLY A 300 -14.28 -28.75 -10.76
CA GLY A 300 -13.87 -28.06 -11.98
C GLY A 300 -13.97 -26.53 -11.89
N GLN A 301 -14.01 -25.94 -10.70
CA GLN A 301 -13.95 -24.48 -10.53
C GLN A 301 -12.50 -24.01 -10.56
N LEU A 302 -12.28 -22.80 -11.08
CA LEU A 302 -10.96 -22.18 -11.12
C LEU A 302 -10.78 -21.24 -9.92
N VAL A 303 -9.74 -21.47 -9.14
CA VAL A 303 -9.38 -20.71 -7.94
C VAL A 303 -7.95 -20.20 -8.04
N VAL A 304 -7.64 -19.16 -7.30
CA VAL A 304 -6.32 -18.52 -7.29
C VAL A 304 -5.54 -18.99 -6.06
N HIS A 305 -4.54 -19.83 -6.27
CA HIS A 305 -3.70 -20.43 -5.23
C HIS A 305 -2.41 -21.01 -5.84
N HIS A 306 -1.26 -20.77 -5.20
CA HIS A 306 0.02 -21.23 -5.73
C HIS A 306 0.22 -22.74 -5.59
N ASP A 307 0.20 -23.24 -4.35
CA ASP A 307 0.58 -24.61 -4.03
C ASP A 307 -0.51 -25.58 -4.49
N ALA A 308 -0.14 -26.84 -4.74
CA ALA A 308 -1.11 -27.92 -5.00
C ALA A 308 -1.88 -28.34 -3.73
N THR A 309 -1.36 -28.00 -2.55
CA THR A 309 -1.97 -28.29 -1.26
C THR A 309 -2.26 -27.02 -0.47
N LEU A 310 -3.20 -27.11 0.47
CA LEU A 310 -3.73 -25.98 1.24
C LEU A 310 -2.87 -25.57 2.45
N ASP A 311 -1.94 -26.44 2.83
CA ASP A 311 -1.29 -26.44 4.13
C ASP A 311 -0.41 -25.22 4.43
N ARG A 312 0.21 -24.60 3.42
CA ARG A 312 1.15 -23.48 3.67
C ARG A 312 0.42 -22.19 3.99
N THR A 313 -0.61 -21.86 3.21
CA THR A 313 -1.20 -20.51 3.15
C THR A 313 -2.62 -20.43 3.67
N THR A 314 -3.24 -21.56 4.05
CA THR A 314 -4.65 -21.56 4.46
C THR A 314 -4.90 -22.29 5.78
N SER A 315 -6.10 -22.19 6.35
CA SER A 315 -6.54 -22.98 7.50
C SER A 315 -6.80 -24.46 7.18
N GLY A 316 -6.85 -24.83 5.89
CA GLY A 316 -7.10 -26.19 5.44
C GLY A 316 -5.84 -27.05 5.29
N SER A 317 -6.05 -28.29 4.87
CA SER A 317 -4.99 -29.25 4.55
C SER A 317 -5.39 -30.15 3.39
N GLY A 318 -4.39 -30.74 2.73
CA GLY A 318 -4.60 -31.67 1.62
C GLY A 318 -4.66 -30.98 0.26
N ALA A 319 -4.94 -31.77 -0.78
CA ALA A 319 -4.86 -31.31 -2.16
C ALA A 319 -6.09 -30.48 -2.57
N ILE A 320 -5.86 -29.42 -3.34
CA ILE A 320 -6.93 -28.57 -3.90
C ILE A 320 -7.87 -29.38 -4.79
N THR A 321 -7.32 -30.33 -5.54
CA THR A 321 -8.06 -31.20 -6.46
C THR A 321 -8.99 -32.19 -5.77
N GLU A 322 -8.97 -32.26 -4.44
CA GLU A 322 -9.86 -33.10 -3.62
C GLU A 322 -10.98 -32.29 -2.95
N LYS A 323 -11.02 -30.97 -3.15
CA LYS A 323 -12.00 -30.05 -2.56
C LYS A 323 -12.80 -29.34 -3.62
N THR A 324 -14.07 -29.09 -3.35
CA THR A 324 -14.94 -28.26 -4.18
C THR A 324 -14.65 -26.77 -3.94
N GLY A 325 -14.99 -25.90 -4.90
CA GLY A 325 -14.85 -24.46 -4.71
C GLY A 325 -15.64 -23.93 -3.50
N ALA A 326 -16.79 -24.54 -3.19
CA ALA A 326 -17.59 -24.19 -2.01
C ALA A 326 -16.89 -24.55 -0.69
N GLU A 327 -16.18 -25.69 -0.63
CA GLU A 327 -15.37 -26.05 0.55
C GLU A 327 -14.16 -25.12 0.71
N LEU A 328 -13.50 -24.78 -0.39
CA LEU A 328 -12.34 -23.88 -0.37
C LEU A 328 -12.70 -22.45 0.03
N ALA A 329 -13.88 -21.96 -0.36
CA ALA A 329 -14.37 -20.63 0.01
C ALA A 329 -14.61 -20.45 1.53
N LEU A 330 -14.68 -21.55 2.29
CA LEU A 330 -14.81 -21.52 3.76
C LEU A 330 -13.46 -21.46 4.48
N LEU A 331 -12.35 -21.63 3.75
CA LEU A 331 -11.01 -21.61 4.34
C LEU A 331 -10.51 -20.17 4.48
N ASP A 332 -9.78 -19.96 5.56
CA ASP A 332 -9.03 -18.73 5.80
C ASP A 332 -7.69 -18.81 5.07
N ALA A 333 -7.38 -17.84 4.23
CA ALA A 333 -6.13 -17.71 3.46
C ALA A 333 -5.26 -16.53 3.94
N GLY A 334 -5.57 -15.94 5.10
CA GLY A 334 -4.92 -14.71 5.57
C GLY A 334 -4.27 -14.80 6.95
N ARG A 335 -4.87 -15.50 7.91
CA ARG A 335 -4.39 -15.57 9.30
C ARG A 335 -2.95 -16.09 9.42
N LYS A 336 -2.52 -16.99 8.53
CA LYS A 336 -1.13 -17.51 8.51
C LYS A 336 -0.10 -16.49 8.05
N PHE A 337 -0.53 -15.51 7.24
CA PHE A 337 0.31 -14.39 6.84
C PHE A 337 0.41 -13.38 7.99
N ASP A 338 -0.75 -12.91 8.48
CA ASP A 338 -0.85 -12.02 9.63
C ASP A 338 -2.28 -12.14 10.22
N PRO A 339 -2.47 -12.16 11.56
CA PRO A 339 -3.80 -12.20 12.18
C PRO A 339 -4.76 -11.09 11.73
N PHE A 340 -4.25 -9.96 11.23
CA PHE A 340 -5.06 -8.89 10.66
C PHE A 340 -5.92 -9.37 9.47
N PHE A 341 -5.40 -10.29 8.65
CA PHE A 341 -6.09 -10.81 7.46
C PHE A 341 -6.96 -12.04 7.76
N GLU A 342 -7.27 -12.30 9.04
CA GLU A 342 -8.23 -13.34 9.39
C GLU A 342 -9.58 -13.10 8.66
N GLY A 343 -10.08 -14.15 8.01
CA GLY A 343 -11.28 -14.11 7.18
C GLY A 343 -11.03 -13.86 5.69
N GLU A 344 -9.79 -13.55 5.26
CA GLU A 344 -9.46 -13.58 3.83
C GLU A 344 -9.68 -14.99 3.26
N SER A 345 -10.20 -15.08 2.04
CA SER A 345 -10.57 -16.36 1.42
C SER A 345 -9.70 -16.66 0.20
N ILE A 346 -9.64 -17.93 -0.21
CA ILE A 346 -9.08 -18.32 -1.51
C ILE A 346 -10.04 -17.80 -2.60
N PRO A 347 -9.63 -16.84 -3.45
CA PRO A 347 -10.57 -16.23 -4.36
C PRO A 347 -10.82 -17.10 -5.59
N PRO A 348 -12.07 -17.18 -6.07
CA PRO A 348 -12.33 -17.71 -7.41
C PRO A 348 -11.75 -16.77 -8.47
N VAL A 349 -11.28 -17.32 -9.59
CA VAL A 349 -10.68 -16.52 -10.68
C VAL A 349 -11.63 -15.40 -11.15
N CYS A 350 -12.95 -15.64 -11.20
CA CYS A 350 -13.93 -14.60 -11.55
C CYS A 350 -13.81 -13.34 -10.70
N ALA A 351 -13.65 -13.50 -9.38
CA ALA A 351 -13.62 -12.36 -8.46
C ALA A 351 -12.37 -11.50 -8.69
N VAL A 352 -11.24 -12.14 -9.02
CA VAL A 352 -10.01 -11.44 -9.40
C VAL A 352 -10.19 -10.69 -10.73
N LEU A 353 -10.78 -11.34 -11.75
CA LEU A 353 -11.06 -10.72 -13.05
C LEU A 353 -11.99 -9.50 -12.92
N GLU A 354 -13.08 -9.61 -12.15
CA GLU A 354 -14.00 -8.51 -11.90
C GLU A 354 -13.33 -7.35 -11.17
N THR A 355 -12.44 -7.65 -10.22
CA THR A 355 -11.68 -6.64 -9.49
C THR A 355 -10.68 -5.94 -10.42
N ALA A 356 -9.95 -6.70 -11.26
CA ALA A 356 -9.05 -6.15 -12.26
C ALA A 356 -9.78 -5.18 -13.20
N LEU A 357 -10.94 -5.57 -13.74
CA LEU A 357 -11.76 -4.72 -14.61
C LEU A 357 -12.21 -3.43 -13.92
N ARG A 358 -12.65 -3.52 -12.65
CA ARG A 358 -13.09 -2.35 -11.86
C ARG A 358 -11.95 -1.37 -11.61
N MET A 359 -10.73 -1.88 -11.42
CA MET A 359 -9.55 -1.06 -11.10
C MET A 359 -8.71 -0.70 -12.34
N GLY A 360 -9.12 -1.15 -13.53
CA GLY A 360 -8.36 -0.96 -14.77
C GLY A 360 -6.99 -1.61 -14.73
N GLY A 361 -6.91 -2.78 -14.08
CA GLY A 361 -5.71 -3.60 -13.91
C GLY A 361 -5.59 -4.71 -14.95
N LYS A 362 -4.37 -5.20 -15.14
CA LYS A 362 -4.00 -6.28 -16.05
C LYS A 362 -3.56 -7.52 -15.27
N LEU A 363 -3.50 -8.66 -15.94
CA LEU A 363 -3.14 -9.93 -15.31
C LEU A 363 -2.00 -10.66 -16.01
N TYR A 364 -1.13 -11.25 -15.20
CA TYR A 364 -0.30 -12.38 -15.58
C TYR A 364 -0.92 -13.63 -14.98
N VAL A 365 -1.43 -14.54 -15.82
CA VAL A 365 -2.08 -15.78 -15.36
C VAL A 365 -1.12 -16.95 -15.50
N GLU A 366 -0.64 -17.46 -14.37
CA GLU A 366 0.17 -18.67 -14.29
C GLU A 366 -0.74 -19.90 -14.10
N LEU A 367 -0.73 -20.82 -15.06
CA LEU A 367 -1.49 -22.05 -15.00
C LEU A 367 -0.69 -23.13 -14.26
N LYS A 368 -1.16 -23.49 -13.06
CA LYS A 368 -0.63 -24.62 -12.29
C LYS A 368 -1.19 -25.94 -12.83
N GLN A 369 -2.12 -26.56 -12.09
CA GLN A 369 -2.76 -27.80 -12.50
C GLN A 369 -4.08 -27.58 -13.23
N ALA A 370 -4.57 -26.36 -13.35
CA ALA A 370 -5.83 -26.03 -14.02
C ALA A 370 -5.83 -26.28 -15.54
N ASP A 371 -6.95 -26.78 -16.08
CA ASP A 371 -7.08 -27.05 -17.51
C ASP A 371 -6.78 -25.80 -18.37
N PRO A 372 -5.85 -25.89 -19.35
CA PRO A 372 -5.47 -24.74 -20.16
C PRO A 372 -6.62 -24.15 -20.97
N HIS A 373 -7.49 -25.01 -21.54
CA HIS A 373 -8.56 -24.54 -22.41
C HIS A 373 -9.66 -23.85 -21.61
N GLN A 374 -10.06 -24.42 -20.48
CA GLN A 374 -11.02 -23.84 -19.56
C GLN A 374 -10.52 -22.49 -19.03
N THR A 375 -9.27 -22.43 -18.56
CA THR A 375 -8.68 -21.24 -17.96
C THR A 375 -8.63 -20.08 -18.95
N VAL A 376 -8.03 -20.30 -20.12
CA VAL A 376 -7.89 -19.23 -21.13
C VAL A 376 -9.25 -18.81 -21.68
N SER A 377 -10.16 -19.76 -21.93
CA SER A 377 -11.54 -19.45 -22.35
C SER A 377 -12.30 -18.64 -21.31
N LYS A 378 -12.13 -18.93 -20.02
CA LYS A 378 -12.76 -18.18 -18.92
C LYS A 378 -12.25 -16.75 -18.88
N VAL A 379 -10.93 -16.57 -18.89
CA VAL A 379 -10.28 -15.27 -18.78
C VAL A 379 -10.59 -14.38 -19.99
N LEU A 380 -10.42 -14.89 -21.22
CA LEU A 380 -10.64 -14.12 -22.45
C LEU A 380 -12.13 -13.83 -22.74
N ARG A 381 -13.05 -14.43 -22.00
CA ARG A 381 -14.48 -14.04 -22.03
C ARG A 381 -14.76 -12.77 -21.23
N MET A 382 -13.90 -12.42 -20.28
CA MET A 382 -14.10 -11.29 -19.36
C MET A 382 -13.11 -10.16 -19.60
N MET A 383 -11.86 -10.50 -19.95
CA MET A 383 -10.79 -9.52 -20.17
C MET A 383 -10.33 -9.50 -21.62
N ALA A 384 -9.92 -8.31 -22.06
CA ALA A 384 -9.34 -8.12 -23.38
C ALA A 384 -7.98 -8.85 -23.47
N ALA A 385 -7.68 -9.46 -24.62
CA ALA A 385 -6.46 -10.26 -24.80
C ALA A 385 -5.18 -9.41 -24.68
N GLU A 386 -5.30 -8.10 -24.87
CA GLU A 386 -4.20 -7.17 -24.70
C GLU A 386 -3.79 -6.95 -23.24
N ASP A 387 -4.72 -7.16 -22.29
CA ASP A 387 -4.58 -6.88 -20.86
C ASP A 387 -4.27 -8.13 -20.03
N VAL A 388 -4.01 -9.26 -20.69
CA VAL A 388 -3.65 -10.51 -20.03
C VAL A 388 -2.62 -11.29 -20.82
N PHE A 389 -1.70 -11.94 -20.10
CA PHE A 389 -0.83 -12.96 -20.68
C PHE A 389 -0.77 -14.20 -19.80
N PHE A 390 -0.40 -15.33 -20.42
CA PHE A 390 -0.47 -16.65 -19.80
C PHE A 390 0.89 -17.35 -19.82
N TRP A 391 1.17 -18.11 -18.77
CA TRP A 391 2.29 -19.05 -18.73
C TRP A 391 1.86 -20.38 -18.11
N ALA A 392 2.53 -21.46 -18.50
CA ALA A 392 2.39 -22.77 -17.88
C ALA A 392 3.76 -23.44 -17.85
N HIS A 393 4.02 -24.22 -16.79
CA HIS A 393 5.30 -24.90 -16.57
C HIS A 393 5.66 -25.98 -17.61
N ASP A 394 4.68 -26.43 -18.40
CA ASP A 394 4.87 -27.46 -19.42
C ASP A 394 4.67 -26.88 -20.83
N VAL A 395 5.65 -27.14 -21.70
CA VAL A 395 5.66 -26.71 -23.10
C VAL A 395 4.48 -27.30 -23.88
N GLY A 396 4.00 -28.50 -23.54
CA GLY A 396 2.81 -29.11 -24.14
C GLY A 396 1.54 -28.31 -23.82
N ARG A 397 1.36 -27.88 -22.56
CA ARG A 397 0.24 -27.02 -22.14
C ARG A 397 0.27 -25.67 -22.86
N LEU A 398 1.45 -25.04 -22.97
CA LEU A 398 1.60 -23.80 -23.73
C LEU A 398 1.21 -23.97 -25.21
N ARG A 399 1.56 -25.11 -25.82
CA ARG A 399 1.15 -25.44 -27.19
C ARG A 399 -0.35 -25.64 -27.32
N ALA A 400 -0.99 -26.31 -26.36
CA ALA A 400 -2.44 -26.45 -26.33
C ALA A 400 -3.14 -25.09 -26.29
N ILE A 401 -2.62 -24.13 -25.51
CA ILE A 401 -3.14 -22.75 -25.50
C ILE A 401 -2.90 -22.07 -26.85
N HIS A 402 -1.67 -22.15 -27.39
CA HIS A 402 -1.31 -21.52 -28.66
C HIS A 402 -2.21 -21.98 -29.82
N ASP A 403 -2.46 -23.28 -29.91
CA ASP A 403 -3.24 -23.88 -30.99
C ASP A 403 -4.73 -23.56 -30.87
N ALA A 404 -5.27 -23.54 -29.64
CA ALA A 404 -6.70 -23.30 -29.39
C ALA A 404 -7.08 -21.80 -29.31
N PHE A 405 -6.15 -20.93 -28.87
CA PHE A 405 -6.38 -19.51 -28.66
C PHE A 405 -5.27 -18.66 -29.30
N PRO A 406 -5.25 -18.51 -30.63
CA PRO A 406 -4.23 -17.74 -31.33
C PRO A 406 -4.12 -16.26 -30.91
N GLN A 407 -5.19 -15.70 -30.32
CA GLN A 407 -5.23 -14.35 -29.77
C GLN A 407 -4.60 -14.23 -28.37
N ALA A 408 -4.38 -15.34 -27.65
CA ALA A 408 -3.82 -15.33 -26.31
C ALA A 408 -2.34 -14.92 -26.35
N LYS A 409 -1.95 -13.94 -25.52
CA LYS A 409 -0.55 -13.61 -25.32
C LYS A 409 0.08 -14.66 -24.40
N LEU A 410 1.10 -15.33 -24.89
CA LEU A 410 1.91 -16.24 -24.08
C LEU A 410 3.15 -15.52 -23.56
N MET A 411 3.61 -15.97 -22.39
CA MET A 411 4.96 -15.83 -21.90
C MET A 411 5.63 -17.20 -21.99
N VAL A 412 6.94 -17.22 -22.26
CA VAL A 412 7.78 -18.41 -22.21
C VAL A 412 9.05 -18.08 -21.43
N ARG A 413 9.59 -19.02 -20.63
CA ARG A 413 10.87 -18.80 -19.97
C ARG A 413 12.00 -19.28 -20.86
N ALA A 414 13.05 -18.47 -20.99
CA ALA A 414 14.20 -18.85 -21.81
C ALA A 414 14.89 -20.14 -21.30
N GLU A 415 14.83 -20.41 -20.00
CA GLU A 415 15.44 -21.60 -19.38
C GLU A 415 14.71 -22.92 -19.64
N ASP A 416 13.45 -22.87 -20.11
CA ASP A 416 12.67 -24.07 -20.43
C ASP A 416 13.08 -24.68 -21.79
N PHE A 417 14.04 -24.06 -22.49
CA PHE A 417 14.50 -24.46 -23.81
C PHE A 417 16.02 -24.65 -23.83
N GLU A 418 16.50 -25.51 -24.72
CA GLU A 418 17.94 -25.74 -24.92
C GLU A 418 18.70 -24.47 -25.32
N SER A 419 18.04 -23.58 -26.07
CA SER A 419 18.61 -22.30 -26.49
C SER A 419 17.54 -21.23 -26.66
N LEU A 420 17.96 -19.96 -26.64
CA LEU A 420 17.08 -18.84 -26.94
C LEU A 420 16.52 -18.91 -28.38
N ASP A 421 17.30 -19.40 -29.34
CA ASP A 421 16.83 -19.57 -30.73
C ASP A 421 15.73 -20.63 -30.81
N THR A 422 15.86 -21.73 -30.08
CA THR A 422 14.80 -22.75 -29.95
C THR A 422 13.55 -22.16 -29.30
N CYS A 423 13.70 -21.38 -28.22
CA CYS A 423 12.61 -20.67 -27.57
C CYS A 423 11.87 -19.73 -28.55
N LEU A 424 12.63 -18.89 -29.26
CA LEU A 424 12.08 -17.92 -30.21
C LEU A 424 11.40 -18.59 -31.42
N SER A 425 11.92 -19.70 -31.90
CA SER A 425 11.34 -20.43 -33.03
C SER A 425 10.14 -21.31 -32.67
N THR A 426 10.06 -21.81 -31.42
CA THR A 426 9.01 -22.77 -31.01
C THR A 426 7.64 -22.13 -30.85
N PHE A 427 7.58 -20.96 -30.19
CA PHE A 427 6.32 -20.25 -29.97
C PHE A 427 6.42 -18.85 -30.53
N ARG A 428 5.34 -18.36 -31.16
CA ARG A 428 5.14 -16.92 -31.41
C ARG A 428 4.68 -16.23 -30.12
N SER A 429 5.46 -16.41 -29.05
CA SER A 429 5.20 -15.83 -27.73
C SER A 429 5.26 -14.30 -27.79
N GLY A 430 4.44 -13.63 -26.99
CA GLY A 430 4.50 -12.18 -26.85
C GLY A 430 5.60 -11.73 -25.89
N ILE A 431 5.98 -12.60 -24.95
CA ILE A 431 6.89 -12.30 -23.85
C ILE A 431 7.90 -13.46 -23.69
N VAL A 432 9.17 -13.11 -23.45
CA VAL A 432 10.22 -14.07 -23.06
C VAL A 432 10.76 -13.66 -21.69
N GLU A 433 10.63 -14.54 -20.70
CA GLU A 433 11.10 -14.32 -19.34
C GLU A 433 12.53 -14.85 -19.13
N PHE A 434 13.30 -14.08 -18.37
CA PHE A 434 14.63 -14.40 -17.87
C PHE A 434 14.65 -14.33 -16.35
N ASN A 435 15.48 -15.14 -15.71
CA ASN A 435 15.80 -15.03 -14.30
C ASN A 435 17.10 -14.23 -14.11
N ALA A 436 17.50 -14.01 -12.85
CA ALA A 436 18.68 -13.22 -12.54
C ALA A 436 20.01 -13.77 -13.13
N THR A 437 20.10 -15.08 -13.37
CA THR A 437 21.33 -15.74 -13.82
C THR A 437 21.46 -15.83 -15.34
N ASN A 438 20.34 -15.86 -16.07
CA ASN A 438 20.33 -15.95 -17.54
C ASN A 438 19.93 -14.63 -18.24
N ALA A 439 19.53 -13.59 -17.50
CA ALA A 439 19.27 -12.27 -18.07
C ALA A 439 20.56 -11.58 -18.53
N GLY A 440 20.57 -11.10 -19.78
CA GLY A 440 21.71 -10.36 -20.33
C GLY A 440 21.39 -9.53 -21.56
N PRO A 441 22.22 -8.51 -21.89
CA PRO A 441 21.93 -7.56 -22.96
C PRO A 441 21.71 -8.23 -24.33
N ALA A 442 22.57 -9.18 -24.71
CA ALA A 442 22.48 -9.86 -26.00
C ALA A 442 21.17 -10.66 -26.14
N ALA A 443 20.71 -11.31 -25.07
CA ALA A 443 19.45 -12.04 -25.07
C ALA A 443 18.25 -11.09 -25.23
N PHE A 444 18.29 -9.92 -24.59
CA PHE A 444 17.23 -8.92 -24.68
C PHE A 444 17.17 -8.32 -26.07
N ASP A 445 18.31 -8.03 -26.68
CA ASP A 445 18.38 -7.52 -28.05
C ASP A 445 17.84 -8.54 -29.06
N ALA A 446 18.13 -9.84 -28.87
CA ALA A 446 17.56 -10.90 -29.68
C ALA A 446 16.02 -10.99 -29.55
N VAL A 447 15.50 -10.91 -28.32
CA VAL A 447 14.05 -10.91 -28.05
C VAL A 447 13.36 -9.70 -28.70
N ARG A 448 13.94 -8.50 -28.57
CA ARG A 448 13.42 -7.27 -29.20
C ARG A 448 13.50 -7.31 -30.72
N ALA A 449 14.59 -7.84 -31.28
CA ALA A 449 14.74 -8.03 -32.73
C ALA A 449 13.69 -9.00 -33.30
N ALA A 450 13.22 -9.96 -32.49
CA ALA A 450 12.11 -10.84 -32.81
C ALA A 450 10.72 -10.18 -32.61
N GLY A 451 10.65 -8.90 -32.24
CA GLY A 451 9.41 -8.15 -32.03
C GLY A 451 8.67 -8.53 -30.74
N ARG A 452 9.38 -9.05 -29.73
CA ARG A 452 8.81 -9.54 -28.47
C ARG A 452 9.27 -8.69 -27.29
N LYS A 453 8.58 -8.84 -26.15
CA LYS A 453 8.95 -8.20 -24.89
C LYS A 453 9.87 -9.12 -24.06
N ALA A 454 10.89 -8.54 -23.44
CA ALA A 454 11.75 -9.21 -22.47
C ALA A 454 11.23 -8.93 -21.05
N MET A 455 10.99 -9.99 -20.29
CA MET A 455 10.60 -9.94 -18.89
C MET A 455 11.73 -10.44 -17.99
N ILE A 456 11.90 -9.85 -16.82
CA ILE A 456 12.73 -10.44 -15.75
C ILE A 456 11.80 -10.93 -14.65
N ALA A 457 12.08 -12.11 -14.11
CA ALA A 457 11.55 -12.56 -12.82
C ALA A 457 12.65 -12.53 -11.75
N TYR A 458 12.37 -11.82 -10.65
CA TYR A 458 13.26 -11.79 -9.49
C TYR A 458 12.46 -11.69 -8.18
N MET A 459 12.52 -12.76 -7.40
CA MET A 459 11.75 -12.89 -6.15
C MET A 459 12.56 -12.55 -4.91
N GLY A 460 13.77 -12.02 -5.08
CA GLY A 460 14.62 -11.49 -4.00
C GLY A 460 14.34 -10.01 -3.71
N ASN A 461 15.05 -9.48 -2.71
CA ASN A 461 14.88 -8.11 -2.22
C ASN A 461 16.20 -7.31 -2.16
N ASP A 462 17.29 -7.80 -2.77
CA ASP A 462 18.58 -7.09 -2.78
C ASP A 462 18.51 -5.86 -3.72
N PRO A 463 18.60 -4.63 -3.20
CA PRO A 463 18.55 -3.42 -4.04
C PRO A 463 19.68 -3.35 -5.07
N SER A 464 20.85 -3.93 -4.78
CA SER A 464 21.99 -3.93 -5.72
C SER A 464 21.68 -4.79 -6.93
N GLU A 465 21.05 -5.95 -6.70
CA GLU A 465 20.66 -6.88 -7.75
C GLU A 465 19.47 -6.34 -8.56
N ILE A 466 18.46 -5.78 -7.89
CA ILE A 466 17.35 -5.08 -8.56
C ILE A 466 17.89 -3.98 -9.49
N LYS A 467 18.86 -3.18 -9.02
CA LYS A 467 19.48 -2.12 -9.82
C LYS A 467 20.23 -2.68 -11.04
N ARG A 468 20.96 -3.78 -10.87
CA ARG A 468 21.65 -4.47 -11.97
C ARG A 468 20.66 -4.97 -13.03
N LEU A 469 19.56 -5.59 -12.60
CA LEU A 469 18.52 -6.12 -13.50
C LEU A 469 17.77 -5.00 -14.23
N LEU A 470 17.43 -3.91 -13.54
CA LEU A 470 16.82 -2.73 -14.15
C LEU A 470 17.71 -2.08 -15.22
N ALA A 471 19.04 -2.15 -15.07
CA ALA A 471 19.98 -1.63 -16.07
C ALA A 471 19.91 -2.37 -17.42
N LEU A 472 19.37 -3.59 -17.46
CA LEU A 472 19.09 -4.33 -18.70
C LEU A 472 17.88 -3.77 -19.48
N LYS A 473 17.13 -2.84 -18.85
CA LYS A 473 15.92 -2.20 -19.39
C LYS A 473 14.86 -3.23 -19.81
N PRO A 474 14.42 -4.13 -18.91
CA PRO A 474 13.35 -5.05 -19.25
C PRO A 474 12.08 -4.31 -19.66
N ASP A 475 11.25 -4.94 -20.47
CA ASP A 475 9.92 -4.44 -20.81
C ASP A 475 8.94 -4.72 -19.66
N LEU A 476 9.11 -5.86 -18.97
CA LEU A 476 8.35 -6.24 -17.78
C LEU A 476 9.27 -6.71 -16.64
N PHE A 477 8.90 -6.45 -15.39
CA PHE A 477 9.64 -6.93 -14.23
C PHE A 477 8.71 -7.54 -13.18
N ASN A 478 8.72 -8.88 -13.09
CA ASN A 478 7.96 -9.67 -12.13
C ASN A 478 8.73 -9.83 -10.82
N VAL A 479 8.19 -9.27 -9.73
CA VAL A 479 8.90 -9.13 -8.45
C VAL A 479 7.99 -9.30 -7.24
N ASN A 480 8.58 -9.75 -6.14
CA ASN A 480 7.97 -9.73 -4.80
C ASN A 480 7.94 -8.32 -4.18
N GLU A 481 8.83 -7.42 -4.62
CA GLU A 481 9.06 -6.11 -4.02
C GLU A 481 8.67 -4.95 -4.97
N PRO A 482 7.42 -4.89 -5.49
CA PRO A 482 7.05 -3.94 -6.54
C PRO A 482 7.20 -2.48 -6.08
N PHE A 483 6.90 -2.20 -4.82
CA PHE A 483 7.02 -0.86 -4.23
C PHE A 483 8.48 -0.39 -4.12
N LEU A 484 9.41 -1.28 -3.74
CA LEU A 484 10.83 -0.98 -3.73
C LEU A 484 11.33 -0.66 -5.14
N VAL A 485 10.97 -1.49 -6.12
CA VAL A 485 11.33 -1.28 -7.53
C VAL A 485 10.79 0.07 -8.03
N ALA A 486 9.55 0.40 -7.69
CA ALA A 486 8.94 1.66 -8.09
C ALA A 486 9.64 2.89 -7.48
N ARG A 487 10.00 2.84 -6.19
CA ARG A 487 10.83 3.87 -5.54
C ARG A 487 12.20 4.01 -6.21
N MET A 488 12.85 2.90 -6.55
CA MET A 488 14.15 2.92 -7.24
C MET A 488 14.07 3.52 -8.65
N LEU A 489 12.92 3.42 -9.31
CA LEU A 489 12.64 4.07 -10.60
C LEU A 489 12.27 5.55 -10.45
N GLY A 490 12.09 6.07 -9.23
CA GLY A 490 11.70 7.46 -8.97
C GLY A 490 10.26 7.78 -9.37
N LYS A 491 9.39 6.77 -9.40
CA LYS A 491 8.01 6.87 -9.90
C LYS A 491 7.04 7.19 -8.75
N SER A 492 7.01 8.43 -8.26
CA SER A 492 5.80 8.99 -7.61
C SER A 492 5.14 9.93 -8.61
N ILE A 493 3.81 9.84 -8.79
CA ILE A 493 3.07 10.62 -9.81
C ILE A 493 3.12 12.12 -9.51
#